data_AF-A0A315XX47-F1
#
_entry.id   AF-A0A315XX47-F1
#
_cell.length_a   1.000
_cell.length_b   1.000
_cell.length_c   1.000
_cell.angle_alpha   90.00
_cell.angle_beta   90.00
_cell.angle_gamma   90.00
#
_symmetry.space_group_name_H-M   'P 1'
#
loop_
_entity.id
_entity.type
_entity.pdbx_description
1 polymer ?
#
loop_
_entity_poly.entity_id
_entity_poly.type
_entity_poly.pdbx_seq_one_letter_code
_entity_poly.pdbx_strand_id
1 'polypeptide(L)'
;MATSDKLMIISIIVNCIAIIVAPIVSVLIAQKLQDWGKKRQDKMDIFMTLMTSRIYGWTPQSVNALNSIDIIFSDEPEVIKQWRNYYKALWVNNPDDKQKQTMIDEQESLLETMAKSLGYKDSITLKTIQKPYMPEGMFNEMQMQNQYKTNQLQAMELLISRLQNSSGENQNGQNENAVRKPNGRKHK
;
A
#
# COMPACT_ATOMS: atom_id res chain seq x y z
N MET A 1 17.20 75.07 2.96
CA MET A 1 17.32 73.83 2.17
C MET A 1 16.21 73.83 1.13
N ALA A 2 16.56 73.75 -0.15
CA ALA A 2 15.57 73.84 -1.23
C ALA A 2 14.65 72.62 -1.18
N THR A 3 13.38 72.79 -1.54
CA THR A 3 12.38 71.69 -1.56
C THR A 3 12.86 70.50 -2.39
N SER A 4 13.64 70.76 -3.44
CA SER A 4 14.30 69.75 -4.28
C SER A 4 15.27 68.84 -3.50
N ASP A 5 16.08 69.40 -2.60
CA ASP A 5 17.10 68.63 -1.86
C ASP A 5 16.43 67.66 -0.86
N LYS A 6 15.33 68.10 -0.24
CA LYS A 6 14.53 67.25 0.65
C LYS A 6 13.91 66.08 -0.10
N LEU A 7 13.38 66.32 -1.31
CA LEU A 7 12.81 65.25 -2.16
C LEU A 7 13.89 64.27 -2.61
N MET A 8 15.09 64.75 -2.94
CA MET A 8 16.22 63.90 -3.31
C MET A 8 16.64 62.96 -2.16
N ILE A 9 16.73 63.48 -0.94
CA ILE A 9 17.07 62.68 0.25
C ILE A 9 15.99 61.63 0.53
N ILE A 10 14.70 62.01 0.44
CA ILE A 10 13.59 61.06 0.62
C ILE A 10 13.66 59.93 -0.40
N SER A 11 13.91 60.26 -1.68
CA SER A 11 14.05 59.26 -2.75
C SER A 11 15.21 58.28 -2.48
N ILE A 12 16.36 58.79 -2.02
CA ILE A 12 17.51 57.96 -1.65
C ILE A 12 17.15 57.01 -0.50
N ILE A 13 16.49 57.51 0.55
CA ILE A 13 16.08 56.69 1.70
C ILE A 13 15.12 55.59 1.25
N VAL A 14 14.11 55.92 0.43
CA VAL A 14 13.15 54.94 -0.10
C VAL A 14 13.85 53.88 -0.95
N ASN A 15 14.76 54.28 -1.84
CA ASN A 15 15.51 53.35 -2.69
C ASN A 15 16.43 52.44 -1.87
N CYS A 16 17.13 52.97 -0.86
CA CYS A 16 17.92 52.17 0.07
C CYS A 16 17.06 51.15 0.82
N ILE A 17 15.89 51.56 1.32
CA ILE A 17 14.94 50.65 1.97
C ILE A 17 14.47 49.59 0.97
N ALA A 18 14.13 49.96 -0.25
CA ALA A 18 13.65 49.04 -1.27
C ALA A 18 14.68 47.95 -1.63
N ILE A 19 15.96 48.31 -1.77
CA ILE A 19 17.05 47.37 -2.05
C ILE A 19 17.21 46.33 -0.93
N ILE A 20 16.91 46.70 0.32
CA ILE A 20 17.00 45.80 1.47
C ILE A 20 15.71 44.97 1.61
N VAL A 21 14.55 45.59 1.49
CA VAL A 21 13.24 44.94 1.74
C VAL A 21 12.86 43.97 0.62
N ALA A 22 13.14 44.30 -0.63
CA ALA A 22 12.78 43.46 -1.78
C ALA A 22 13.32 42.01 -1.69
N PRO A 23 14.63 41.76 -1.44
CA PRO A 23 15.14 40.39 -1.32
C PRO A 23 14.54 39.64 -0.12
N ILE A 24 14.29 40.32 1.00
CA ILE A 24 13.68 39.70 2.20
C ILE A 24 12.28 39.19 1.88
N VAL A 25 11.43 40.05 1.29
CA VAL A 25 10.06 39.67 0.91
C VAL A 25 10.07 38.55 -0.14
N SER A 26 10.97 38.63 -1.13
CA SER A 26 11.14 37.59 -2.15
C SER A 26 11.45 36.22 -1.54
N VAL A 27 12.41 36.15 -0.61
CA VAL A 27 12.79 34.90 0.07
C VAL A 27 11.63 34.34 0.89
N LEU A 28 10.88 35.19 1.61
CA LEU A 28 9.74 34.74 2.41
C LEU A 28 8.61 34.15 1.56
N ILE A 29 8.31 34.78 0.42
CA ILE A 29 7.32 34.26 -0.53
C ILE A 29 7.80 32.93 -1.12
N ALA A 30 9.08 32.85 -1.52
CA ALA A 30 9.66 31.65 -2.08
C ALA A 30 9.60 30.47 -1.10
N GLN A 31 9.99 30.69 0.16
CA GLN A 31 9.92 29.67 1.22
C GLN A 31 8.48 29.19 1.44
N LYS A 32 7.53 30.12 1.55
CA LYS A 32 6.11 29.77 1.74
C LYS A 32 5.55 28.95 0.57
N LEU A 33 5.88 29.33 -0.66
CA LEU A 33 5.47 28.58 -1.86
C LEU A 33 6.12 27.19 -1.91
N GLN A 34 7.38 27.08 -1.49
CA GLN A 34 8.11 25.82 -1.41
C GLN A 34 7.51 24.88 -0.34
N ASP A 35 7.19 25.39 0.85
CA ASP A 35 6.55 24.60 1.90
C ASP A 35 5.17 24.07 1.47
N TRP A 36 4.39 24.91 0.79
CA TRP A 36 3.11 24.50 0.20
C TRP A 36 3.30 23.45 -0.89
N GLY A 37 4.29 23.64 -1.76
CA GLY A 37 4.68 22.68 -2.79
C GLY A 37 5.07 21.33 -2.19
N LYS A 38 5.84 21.32 -1.10
CA LYS A 38 6.27 20.11 -0.41
C LYS A 38 5.09 19.35 0.19
N LYS A 39 4.20 20.03 0.92
CA LYS A 39 2.97 19.39 1.44
C LYS A 39 2.11 18.79 0.34
N ARG A 40 1.98 19.50 -0.79
CA ARG A 40 1.27 19.00 -1.96
C ARG A 40 1.96 17.78 -2.57
N GLN A 41 3.30 17.79 -2.64
CA GLN A 41 4.09 16.67 -3.14
C GLN A 41 3.92 15.43 -2.25
N ASP A 42 4.00 15.59 -0.93
CA ASP A 42 3.80 14.47 0.01
C ASP A 42 2.40 13.85 -0.17
N LYS A 43 1.35 14.67 -0.30
CA LYS A 43 -0.01 14.19 -0.62
C LYS A 43 -0.08 13.48 -1.98
N MET A 44 0.61 14.00 -2.98
CA MET A 44 0.69 13.41 -4.32
C MET A 44 1.38 12.05 -4.31
N ASP A 45 2.46 11.90 -3.55
CA ASP A 45 3.22 10.65 -3.45
C ASP A 45 2.37 9.51 -2.85
N ILE A 46 1.59 9.82 -1.81
CA ILE A 46 0.61 8.90 -1.23
C ILE A 46 -0.45 8.54 -2.27
N PHE A 47 -1.07 9.53 -2.91
CA PHE A 47 -2.10 9.31 -3.93
C PHE A 47 -1.58 8.44 -5.09
N MET A 48 -0.40 8.73 -5.64
CA MET A 48 0.21 7.97 -6.73
C MET A 48 0.55 6.54 -6.32
N THR A 49 1.07 6.35 -5.10
CA THR A 49 1.37 5.02 -4.58
C THR A 49 0.09 4.17 -4.51
N LEU A 50 -1.00 4.73 -3.96
CA LEU A 50 -2.26 4.00 -3.84
C LEU A 50 -2.94 3.78 -5.19
N MET A 51 -2.91 4.78 -6.08
CA MET A 51 -3.42 4.64 -7.45
C MET A 51 -2.69 3.54 -8.22
N THR A 52 -1.36 3.51 -8.15
CA THR A 52 -0.56 2.53 -8.90
C THR A 52 -0.69 1.11 -8.32
N SER A 53 -0.87 0.97 -7.01
CA SER A 53 -1.01 -0.34 -6.36
C SER A 53 -2.43 -0.91 -6.36
N ARG A 54 -3.46 -0.14 -6.76
CA ARG A 54 -4.88 -0.50 -6.55
C ARG A 54 -5.33 -1.85 -7.11
N ILE A 55 -4.68 -2.34 -8.16
CA ILE A 55 -4.99 -3.65 -8.77
C ILE A 55 -4.13 -4.81 -8.26
N TYR A 56 -3.03 -4.51 -7.57
CA TYR A 56 -2.07 -5.50 -7.11
C TYR A 56 -2.32 -5.94 -5.66
N GLY A 57 -3.31 -5.32 -5.00
CA GLY A 57 -3.60 -5.54 -3.59
C GLY A 57 -2.55 -4.91 -2.67
N TRP A 58 -2.12 -5.66 -1.65
CA TRP A 58 -1.23 -5.17 -0.61
C TRP A 58 0.24 -5.26 -1.01
N THR A 59 0.85 -4.11 -1.28
CA THR A 59 2.30 -3.96 -1.38
C THR A 59 2.86 -3.25 -0.14
N PRO A 60 4.14 -3.44 0.24
CA PRO A 60 4.74 -2.71 1.36
C PRO A 60 4.59 -1.18 1.23
N GLN A 61 4.70 -0.66 0.01
CA GLN A 61 4.55 0.76 -0.30
C GLN A 61 3.10 1.22 -0.09
N SER A 62 2.11 0.42 -0.54
CA SER A 62 0.70 0.74 -0.34
C SER A 62 0.32 0.76 1.14
N VAL A 63 0.84 -0.18 1.94
CA VAL A 63 0.60 -0.24 3.39
C VAL A 63 1.21 0.97 4.09
N ASN A 64 2.45 1.33 3.74
CA ASN A 64 3.09 2.53 4.26
C ASN A 64 2.30 3.80 3.90
N ALA A 65 1.85 3.90 2.65
CA ALA A 65 1.05 5.03 2.20
C ALA A 65 -0.27 5.15 2.97
N LEU A 66 -1.01 4.04 3.16
CA LEU A 66 -2.25 4.01 3.95
C LEU A 66 -2.02 4.41 5.41
N ASN A 67 -0.94 3.89 6.03
CA ASN A 67 -0.59 4.20 7.41
C ASN A 67 -0.17 5.67 7.61
N SER A 68 0.23 6.36 6.54
CA SER A 68 0.65 7.76 6.58
C SER A 68 -0.49 8.75 6.32
N ILE A 69 -1.68 8.29 5.90
CA ILE A 69 -2.81 9.18 5.52
C ILE A 69 -3.19 10.12 6.66
N ASP A 70 -3.30 9.61 7.88
CA ASP A 70 -3.71 10.41 9.05
C ASP A 70 -2.74 11.58 9.35
N ILE A 71 -1.48 11.46 8.95
CA ILE A 71 -0.45 12.47 9.15
C ILE A 71 -0.44 13.45 7.96
N ILE A 72 -0.31 12.91 6.74
CA ILE A 72 -0.11 13.70 5.51
C ILE A 72 -1.38 14.47 5.10
N PHE A 73 -2.56 13.91 5.36
CA PHE A 73 -3.86 14.52 5.08
C PHE A 73 -4.53 15.08 6.33
N SER A 74 -3.77 15.36 7.40
CA SER A 74 -4.30 15.86 8.68
C SER A 74 -5.11 17.16 8.57
N ASP A 75 -4.85 17.98 7.54
CA ASP A 75 -5.58 19.21 7.23
C ASP A 75 -6.74 19.02 6.23
N GLU A 76 -7.05 17.78 5.83
CA GLU A 76 -8.04 17.44 4.79
C GLU A 76 -9.16 16.55 5.37
N PRO A 77 -10.15 17.12 6.08
CA PRO A 77 -11.13 16.35 6.85
C PRO A 77 -11.96 15.38 5.99
N GLU A 78 -12.26 15.74 4.74
CA GLU A 78 -13.00 14.86 3.82
C GLU A 78 -12.18 13.62 3.42
N VAL A 79 -10.86 13.78 3.19
CA VAL A 79 -9.98 12.64 2.90
C VAL A 79 -9.87 11.74 4.12
N ILE A 80 -9.67 12.30 5.31
CA ILE A 80 -9.59 11.55 6.56
C ILE A 80 -10.89 10.78 6.82
N LYS A 81 -12.05 11.42 6.64
CA LYS A 81 -13.36 10.78 6.80
C LYS A 81 -13.50 9.58 5.86
N GLN A 82 -13.18 9.76 4.59
CA GLN A 82 -13.25 8.69 3.59
C GLN A 82 -12.24 7.56 3.89
N TRP A 83 -11.05 7.90 4.38
CA TRP A 83 -10.07 6.91 4.85
C TRP A 83 -10.65 6.08 6.00
N ARG A 84 -11.31 6.70 6.98
CA ARG A 84 -11.95 5.95 8.08
C ARG A 84 -13.06 5.02 7.59
N ASN A 85 -13.78 5.36 6.54
CA ASN A 85 -14.78 4.47 5.94
C ASN A 85 -14.11 3.25 5.30
N TYR A 86 -13.09 3.48 4.45
CA TYR A 86 -12.32 2.39 3.86
C TYR A 86 -11.66 1.51 4.92
N TYR A 87 -11.01 2.10 5.93
CA TYR A 87 -10.40 1.37 7.03
C TYR A 87 -11.38 0.45 7.77
N LYS A 88 -12.62 0.89 8.00
CA LYS A 88 -13.67 0.04 8.59
C LYS A 88 -14.06 -1.11 7.67
N ALA A 89 -14.16 -0.88 6.36
CA ALA A 89 -14.44 -1.94 5.40
C ALA A 89 -13.34 -3.01 5.38
N LEU A 90 -12.10 -2.64 5.71
CA LEU A 90 -10.96 -3.56 5.81
C LEU A 90 -10.95 -4.45 7.06
N TRP A 91 -11.73 -4.13 8.10
CA TRP A 91 -11.75 -4.87 9.38
C TRP A 91 -12.61 -6.14 9.36
N VAL A 92 -12.97 -6.63 8.18
CA VAL A 92 -13.79 -7.83 8.01
C VAL A 92 -12.88 -9.05 7.76
N ASN A 93 -12.95 -10.03 8.67
CA ASN A 93 -12.30 -11.32 8.48
C ASN A 93 -13.14 -12.19 7.51
N ASN A 94 -12.49 -12.72 6.48
CA ASN A 94 -13.10 -13.58 5.45
C ASN A 94 -14.37 -12.97 4.80
N PRO A 95 -14.23 -11.84 4.08
CA PRO A 95 -15.37 -11.09 3.55
C PRO A 95 -16.15 -11.88 2.49
N ASP A 96 -17.47 -11.75 2.52
CA ASP A 96 -18.35 -12.17 1.42
C ASP A 96 -18.19 -11.26 0.19
N ASP A 97 -18.82 -11.60 -0.93
CA ASP A 97 -18.65 -10.86 -2.17
C ASP A 97 -19.21 -9.42 -2.10
N LYS A 98 -20.25 -9.18 -1.30
CA LYS A 98 -20.79 -7.84 -1.08
C LYS A 98 -19.82 -6.98 -0.27
N GLN A 99 -19.20 -7.58 0.74
CA GLN A 99 -18.17 -6.94 1.57
C GLN A 99 -16.91 -6.65 0.74
N LYS A 100 -16.47 -7.57 -0.12
CA LYS A 100 -15.37 -7.32 -1.08
C LYS A 100 -15.68 -6.14 -2.00
N GLN A 101 -16.90 -6.09 -2.54
CA GLN A 101 -17.32 -4.96 -3.38
C GLN A 101 -17.30 -3.65 -2.58
N THR A 102 -17.76 -3.67 -1.33
CA THR A 102 -17.70 -2.50 -0.44
C THR A 102 -16.26 -2.04 -0.20
N MET A 103 -15.32 -2.97 -0.01
CA MET A 103 -13.90 -2.62 0.13
C MET A 103 -13.37 -1.91 -1.13
N ILE A 104 -13.73 -2.39 -2.32
CA ILE A 104 -13.35 -1.76 -3.60
C ILE A 104 -13.98 -0.37 -3.72
N ASP A 105 -15.29 -0.26 -3.49
CA ASP A 105 -16.02 1.00 -3.63
C ASP A 105 -15.47 2.09 -2.69
N GLU A 106 -15.15 1.72 -1.45
CA GLU A 106 -14.57 2.63 -0.46
C GLU A 106 -13.12 3.02 -0.79
N GLN A 107 -12.33 2.10 -1.36
CA GLN A 107 -10.99 2.38 -1.88
C GLN A 107 -11.05 3.38 -3.05
N GLU A 108 -11.94 3.15 -4.02
CA GLU A 108 -12.10 4.02 -5.18
C GLU A 108 -12.61 5.40 -4.79
N SER A 109 -13.54 5.45 -3.83
CA SER A 109 -14.05 6.70 -3.25
C SER A 109 -12.95 7.47 -2.49
N LEU A 110 -12.05 6.78 -1.79
CA LEU A 110 -10.88 7.39 -1.17
C LEU A 110 -9.95 8.02 -2.21
N LEU A 111 -9.64 7.28 -3.28
CA LEU A 111 -8.79 7.77 -4.37
C LEU A 111 -9.42 8.99 -5.07
N GLU A 112 -10.73 8.98 -5.31
CA GLU A 112 -11.42 10.13 -5.90
C GLU A 112 -11.42 11.35 -4.94
N THR A 113 -11.60 11.12 -3.65
CA THR A 113 -11.57 12.19 -2.64
C THR A 113 -10.17 12.82 -2.53
N MET A 114 -9.12 12.02 -2.55
CA MET A 114 -7.73 12.50 -2.63
C MET A 114 -7.49 13.31 -3.91
N ALA A 115 -7.97 12.81 -5.06
CA ALA A 115 -7.83 13.52 -6.33
C ALA A 115 -8.51 14.90 -6.30
N LYS A 116 -9.72 15.00 -5.71
CA LYS A 116 -10.43 16.27 -5.51
C LYS A 116 -9.64 17.22 -4.62
N SER A 117 -9.13 16.75 -3.48
CA SER A 117 -8.26 17.53 -2.58
C SER A 117 -6.99 18.04 -3.29
N LEU A 118 -6.43 17.22 -4.18
CA LEU A 118 -5.29 17.59 -5.01
C LEU A 118 -5.65 18.46 -6.23
N GLY A 119 -6.91 18.85 -6.43
CA GLY A 119 -7.33 19.73 -7.53
C GLY A 119 -7.59 19.03 -8.87
N TYR A 120 -7.73 17.71 -8.89
CA TYR A 120 -7.97 16.89 -10.09
C TYR A 120 -9.42 16.42 -10.25
N LYS A 121 -10.37 17.13 -9.60
CA LYS A 121 -11.79 16.74 -9.51
C LYS A 121 -12.46 16.38 -10.85
N ASP A 122 -12.05 17.05 -11.95
CA ASP A 122 -12.68 16.88 -13.27
C ASP A 122 -11.91 15.86 -14.15
N SER A 123 -10.62 15.66 -13.88
CA SER A 123 -9.75 14.79 -14.68
C SER A 123 -9.64 13.36 -14.13
N ILE A 124 -9.67 13.23 -12.81
CA ILE A 124 -9.54 11.94 -12.12
C ILE A 124 -10.85 11.68 -11.37
N THR A 125 -11.75 10.99 -12.06
CA THR A 125 -13.07 10.57 -11.55
C THR A 125 -13.08 9.06 -11.30
N LEU A 126 -14.12 8.56 -10.63
CA LEU A 126 -14.36 7.11 -10.49
C LEU A 126 -14.20 6.35 -11.81
N LYS A 127 -14.72 6.89 -12.92
CA LYS A 127 -14.62 6.28 -14.25
C LYS A 127 -13.16 6.05 -14.69
N THR A 128 -12.25 6.96 -14.34
CA THR A 128 -10.82 6.84 -14.65
C THR A 128 -10.14 5.89 -13.67
N ILE A 129 -10.50 5.96 -12.39
CA ILE A 129 -9.94 5.10 -11.33
C ILE A 129 -10.25 3.62 -11.62
N GLN A 130 -11.49 3.31 -12.01
CA GLN A 130 -11.99 1.97 -12.34
C GLN A 130 -11.38 1.36 -13.61
N LYS A 131 -10.58 2.11 -14.38
CA LYS A 131 -9.94 1.64 -15.63
C LYS A 131 -8.42 1.57 -15.51
N PRO A 132 -7.88 0.72 -14.64
CA PRO A 132 -6.44 0.49 -14.56
C PRO A 132 -5.91 -0.17 -15.84
N TYR A 133 -4.67 0.17 -16.21
CA TYR A 133 -3.93 -0.59 -17.20
C TYR A 133 -3.24 -1.77 -16.51
N MET A 134 -3.49 -2.97 -17.01
CA MET A 134 -2.81 -4.20 -16.60
C MET A 134 -2.36 -4.94 -17.86
N PRO A 135 -1.05 -5.04 -18.13
CA PRO A 135 -0.56 -5.81 -19.27
C PRO A 135 -0.92 -7.29 -19.15
N GLU A 136 -1.36 -7.90 -20.25
CA GLU A 136 -1.69 -9.33 -20.31
C GLU A 136 -0.50 -10.21 -19.91
N GLY A 137 0.72 -9.88 -20.37
CA GLY A 137 1.93 -10.61 -19.98
C GLY A 137 2.18 -10.63 -18.47
N MET A 138 1.92 -9.50 -17.79
CA MET A 138 2.07 -9.40 -16.33
C MET A 138 0.99 -10.21 -15.60
N PHE A 139 -0.26 -10.14 -16.07
CA PHE A 139 -1.36 -10.93 -15.52
C PHE A 139 -1.09 -12.44 -15.64
N ASN A 140 -0.61 -12.88 -16.80
CA ASN A 140 -0.26 -14.28 -17.05
C ASN A 140 0.90 -14.72 -16.14
N GLU A 141 1.93 -13.89 -15.97
CA GLU A 141 3.03 -14.18 -15.06
C GLU A 141 2.56 -14.29 -13.60
N MET A 142 1.70 -13.38 -13.13
CA MET A 142 1.13 -13.45 -11.79
C MET A 142 0.33 -14.74 -11.57
N GLN A 143 -0.48 -15.14 -12.55
CA GLN A 143 -1.22 -16.41 -12.47
C GLN A 143 -0.29 -17.62 -12.42
N MET A 144 0.71 -17.67 -13.30
CA MET A 144 1.69 -18.76 -13.30
C MET A 144 2.44 -18.83 -11.97
N GLN A 145 2.92 -17.70 -11.44
CA GLN A 145 3.59 -17.67 -10.13
C GLN A 145 2.69 -18.19 -9.00
N ASN A 146 1.41 -17.82 -9.00
CA ASN A 146 0.45 -18.32 -8.02
C ASN A 146 0.24 -19.84 -8.16
N GLN A 147 0.13 -20.35 -9.39
CA GLN A 147 0.03 -21.78 -9.65
C GLN A 147 1.28 -22.53 -9.19
N TYR A 148 2.48 -22.01 -9.47
CA TYR A 148 3.73 -22.63 -9.00
C TYR A 148 3.79 -22.73 -7.47
N LYS A 149 3.42 -21.67 -6.75
CA LYS A 149 3.37 -21.68 -5.28
C LYS A 149 2.38 -22.73 -4.76
N THR A 150 1.17 -22.78 -5.32
CA THR A 150 0.16 -23.76 -4.94
C THR A 150 0.62 -25.19 -5.21
N ASN A 151 1.20 -25.44 -6.37
CA ASN A 151 1.71 -26.78 -6.73
C ASN A 151 2.87 -27.22 -5.82
N GLN A 152 3.76 -26.30 -5.43
CA GLN A 152 4.83 -26.59 -4.46
C GLN A 152 4.26 -26.96 -3.08
N LEU A 153 3.25 -26.24 -2.61
CA LEU A 153 2.58 -26.56 -1.34
C LEU A 153 1.93 -27.93 -1.39
N GLN A 154 1.17 -28.25 -2.44
CA GLN A 154 0.55 -29.56 -2.61
C GLN A 154 1.57 -30.70 -2.69
N ALA A 155 2.70 -30.49 -3.39
CA ALA A 155 3.77 -31.47 -3.46
C ALA A 155 4.42 -31.72 -2.08
N MET A 156 4.62 -30.65 -1.30
CA MET A 156 5.14 -30.73 0.07
C MET A 156 4.15 -31.46 0.99
N GLU A 157 2.86 -31.16 0.91
CA GLU A 157 1.80 -31.84 1.67
C GLU A 157 1.75 -33.35 1.34
N LEU A 158 1.88 -33.71 0.06
CA LEU A 158 1.94 -35.11 -0.37
C LEU A 158 3.20 -35.81 0.14
N LEU A 159 4.36 -35.14 0.14
CA LEU A 159 5.59 -35.65 0.73
C LEU A 159 5.44 -35.89 2.23
N ILE A 160 4.92 -34.91 2.98
CA ILE A 160 4.66 -35.03 4.42
C ILE A 160 3.71 -36.20 4.69
N SER A 161 2.62 -36.31 3.93
CA SER A 161 1.65 -37.39 4.06
C SER A 161 2.27 -38.78 3.82
N ARG A 162 3.15 -38.91 2.82
CA ARG A 162 3.88 -40.17 2.56
C ARG A 162 4.86 -40.51 3.68
N LEU A 163 5.59 -39.53 4.20
CA LEU A 163 6.53 -39.71 5.33
C LEU A 163 5.81 -40.11 6.62
N GLN A 164 4.63 -39.56 6.88
CA GLN A 164 3.79 -39.94 8.02
C GLN A 164 3.28 -41.39 7.89
N ASN A 165 2.81 -41.76 6.70
CA ASN A 165 2.32 -43.12 6.44
C ASN A 165 3.42 -44.18 6.53
N SER A 166 4.64 -43.91 6.02
CA SER A 166 5.78 -44.85 6.13
C SER A 166 6.31 -44.98 7.56
N SER A 167 6.11 -43.98 8.42
CA SER A 167 6.48 -44.03 9.83
C SER A 167 5.53 -44.90 10.68
N GLY A 168 4.30 -45.14 10.21
CA GLY A 168 3.29 -45.96 10.89
C GLY A 168 3.37 -47.46 10.59
N GLU A 169 3.98 -47.87 9.48
CA GLU A 169 4.07 -49.30 9.09
C GLU A 169 5.16 -50.08 9.83
N ASN A 170 6.11 -49.41 10.49
CA ASN A 170 7.26 -50.07 11.15
C ASN A 170 6.95 -50.71 12.52
N GLN A 171 5.70 -50.66 13.01
CA GLN A 171 5.32 -51.27 14.30
C GLN A 171 4.50 -52.58 14.18
N ASN A 172 4.02 -52.96 12.99
CA ASN A 172 3.17 -54.15 12.83
C ASN A 172 3.90 -55.41 12.29
N GLY A 173 5.21 -55.35 12.04
CA GLY A 173 5.96 -56.43 11.37
C GLY A 173 6.74 -57.40 12.26
N GLN A 174 6.75 -57.25 13.60
CA GLN A 174 7.64 -58.04 14.48
C GLN A 174 7.00 -59.24 15.21
N ASN A 175 5.74 -59.59 14.96
CA ASN A 175 5.03 -60.60 15.78
C ASN A 175 4.73 -61.96 15.10
N GLU A 176 5.41 -62.35 14.01
CA GLU A 176 5.15 -63.66 13.37
C GLU A 176 6.33 -64.65 13.26
N ASN A 177 7.53 -64.31 13.74
CA ASN A 177 8.71 -65.19 13.57
C ASN A 177 9.29 -65.79 14.85
N ALA A 178 8.45 -66.27 15.76
CA ALA A 178 8.89 -67.16 16.83
C ALA A 178 7.84 -68.22 17.13
N VAL A 179 8.01 -69.41 16.55
CA VAL A 179 7.79 -70.75 17.13
C VAL A 179 7.62 -71.76 15.99
N ARG A 180 8.75 -72.26 15.49
CA ARG A 180 8.86 -73.64 14.98
C ARG A 180 10.23 -74.17 15.37
N LYS A 181 10.32 -74.89 16.49
CA LYS A 181 11.43 -75.83 16.75
C LYS A 181 10.94 -77.26 16.55
N PRO A 182 11.78 -78.15 16.01
CA PRO A 182 11.36 -79.47 15.56
C PRO A 182 11.30 -80.50 16.68
N ASN A 183 10.48 -81.51 16.40
CA ASN A 183 10.10 -82.67 17.20
C ASN A 183 11.31 -83.53 17.65
N GLY A 184 11.30 -83.98 18.90
CA GLY A 184 12.28 -84.90 19.49
C GLY A 184 11.65 -85.79 20.58
N ARG A 185 11.36 -87.04 20.22
CA ARG A 185 10.83 -88.15 21.04
C ARG A 185 11.61 -88.41 22.34
N LYS A 186 10.95 -88.92 23.40
CA LYS A 186 10.95 -90.34 23.82
C LYS A 186 10.44 -90.55 25.28
N HIS A 187 9.62 -91.61 25.44
CA HIS A 187 9.39 -92.50 26.60
C HIS A 187 9.06 -91.86 27.97
N LYS A 188 7.99 -92.25 28.67
CA LYS A 188 7.59 -93.59 29.10
C LYS A 188 6.12 -93.55 29.49
#